data_AF-A0A8T1NZL3-F1
#
_entry.id   AF-A0A8T1NZL3-F1
#
_cell.length_a   1.000
_cell.length_b   1.000
_cell.length_c   1.000
_cell.angle_alpha   90.00
_cell.angle_beta   90.00
_cell.angle_gamma   90.00
#
_symmetry.space_group_name_H-M   'P 1'
#
loop_
_entity.id
_entity.type
_entity.pdbx_description
1 polymer ?
#
loop_
_entity_poly.entity_id
_entity_poly.type
_entity_poly.pdbx_seq_one_letter_code
_entity_poly.pdbx_strand_id
1 'polypeptide(L)'
;MAISNFFYPLNSTLRPLLHSTFLNSSFTQLNLTKKSIYPTRKPRRTHINAQSNGSGSADASDRLISAVCYFYPFFDGIQYGKYVITQFTPMQALIQPLVPAIRVFKSFPFNGFLVFLTLYFVVVRNRNFTRYVRFNTMQAIVLDVLLIFPDLLERSFNPRGGWGLDLLMILDSTVFLFLLVSLVYGSSSCLLGQVPRLPIVAEAADRFITRRGLSKDKARWS
;
A
#
# COMPACT_ATOMS: atom_id res chain seq x y z
N MET A 1 32.03 -54.04 -33.32
CA MET A 1 31.11 -53.36 -32.37
C MET A 1 30.93 -51.93 -32.85
N ALA A 2 29.70 -51.43 -32.89
CA ALA A 2 29.32 -50.21 -33.60
C ALA A 2 29.12 -49.00 -32.66
N ILE A 3 29.45 -47.79 -33.16
CA ILE A 3 28.83 -46.45 -32.94
C ILE A 3 29.03 -45.84 -31.52
N SER A 4 29.34 -44.56 -31.27
CA SER A 4 29.67 -43.31 -32.01
C SER A 4 30.04 -42.25 -30.97
N ASN A 5 30.79 -41.19 -31.32
CA ASN A 5 30.52 -39.85 -30.77
C ASN A 5 31.11 -38.73 -31.65
N PHE A 6 30.23 -37.75 -31.88
CA PHE A 6 30.41 -36.53 -32.66
C PHE A 6 31.20 -35.48 -31.86
N PHE A 7 32.18 -34.85 -32.51
CA PHE A 7 32.71 -33.53 -32.19
C PHE A 7 33.14 -32.84 -33.50
N TYR A 8 33.37 -31.51 -33.46
CA TYR A 8 33.96 -30.59 -34.46
C TYR A 8 32.99 -29.50 -35.06
N PRO A 9 33.48 -28.36 -35.62
CA PRO A 9 33.77 -27.11 -34.87
C PRO A 9 33.48 -25.77 -35.67
N LEU A 10 33.90 -24.63 -35.08
CA LEU A 10 34.32 -23.30 -35.61
C LEU A 10 34.02 -22.83 -37.07
N ASN A 11 33.50 -21.59 -37.23
CA ASN A 11 33.96 -20.41 -38.04
C ASN A 11 32.79 -19.39 -38.20
N SER A 12 32.88 -18.08 -38.51
CA SER A 12 33.92 -17.13 -38.97
C SER A 12 33.41 -15.66 -38.98
N THR A 13 34.35 -14.70 -39.06
CA THR A 13 34.37 -13.43 -39.85
C THR A 13 33.78 -12.08 -39.36
N LEU A 14 34.62 -11.04 -39.55
CA LEU A 14 34.52 -9.59 -39.26
C LEU A 14 34.13 -8.75 -40.52
N ARG A 15 33.25 -7.73 -40.34
CA ARG A 15 33.13 -6.34 -40.95
C ARG A 15 33.20 -6.15 -42.51
N PRO A 16 32.76 -5.02 -43.17
CA PRO A 16 32.62 -3.61 -42.74
C PRO A 16 31.41 -2.77 -43.30
N LEU A 17 31.43 -1.44 -43.08
CA LEU A 17 30.48 -0.35 -43.43
C LEU A 17 30.22 -0.13 -44.95
N LEU A 18 29.07 0.48 -45.32
CA LEU A 18 28.97 1.75 -46.09
C LEU A 18 27.51 2.27 -46.32
N HIS A 19 27.43 3.58 -46.61
CA HIS A 19 26.30 4.50 -46.87
C HIS A 19 25.13 4.04 -47.77
N SER A 20 23.93 4.61 -47.57
CA SER A 20 23.22 5.41 -48.60
C SER A 20 21.92 6.06 -48.10
N THR A 21 21.57 7.14 -48.77
CA THR A 21 20.60 8.19 -48.49
C THR A 21 19.23 8.01 -49.18
N PHE A 22 18.25 8.80 -48.72
CA PHE A 22 17.03 9.28 -49.42
C PHE A 22 15.98 8.26 -49.90
N LEU A 23 14.77 8.35 -49.33
CA LEU A 23 13.52 8.17 -50.08
C LEU A 23 12.45 9.15 -49.57
N ASN A 24 11.84 9.78 -50.55
CA ASN A 24 10.86 10.85 -50.49
C ASN A 24 9.44 10.25 -50.66
N SER A 25 8.41 11.11 -50.53
CA SER A 25 7.01 10.97 -50.99
C SER A 25 5.93 10.36 -50.07
N SER A 26 5.14 11.28 -49.49
CA SER A 26 3.69 11.50 -49.65
C SER A 26 2.65 10.38 -49.47
N PHE A 27 1.44 10.82 -49.03
CA PHE A 27 0.14 10.12 -48.92
C PHE A 27 0.01 9.24 -47.66
N THR A 28 -0.89 9.45 -46.69
CA THR A 28 -2.30 9.88 -46.73
C THR A 28 -2.75 10.32 -45.34
N GLN A 29 -3.65 11.31 -45.29
CA GLN A 29 -4.38 11.69 -44.08
C GLN A 29 -5.36 10.57 -43.68
N LEU A 30 -5.19 10.02 -42.47
CA LEU A 30 -6.24 9.24 -41.82
C LEU A 30 -6.93 10.11 -40.77
N ASN A 31 -8.00 10.76 -41.21
CA ASN A 31 -9.07 11.22 -40.33
C ASN A 31 -9.75 9.99 -39.71
N LEU A 32 -9.40 9.64 -38.47
CA LEU A 32 -10.25 8.80 -37.63
C LEU A 32 -10.83 9.66 -36.50
N THR A 33 -11.91 10.34 -36.85
CA THR A 33 -12.98 10.68 -35.93
C THR A 33 -13.57 9.39 -35.37
N LYS A 34 -13.15 8.96 -34.18
CA LYS A 34 -14.00 8.19 -33.28
C LYS A 34 -13.77 8.58 -31.83
N LYS A 35 -14.50 9.63 -31.48
CA LYS A 35 -14.92 10.01 -30.14
C LYS A 35 -15.57 8.79 -29.46
N SER A 36 -14.78 7.96 -28.79
CA SER A 36 -15.31 7.08 -27.75
C SER A 36 -15.32 7.88 -26.45
N ILE A 37 -16.46 8.50 -26.16
CA ILE A 37 -16.80 8.90 -24.79
C ILE A 37 -17.01 7.60 -24.02
N TYR A 38 -15.94 7.02 -23.52
CA TYR A 38 -16.05 6.40 -22.21
C TYR A 38 -16.08 7.56 -21.22
N PRO A 39 -17.06 7.66 -20.31
CA PRO A 39 -16.89 8.52 -19.17
C PRO A 39 -15.67 7.97 -18.43
N THR A 40 -14.52 8.59 -18.64
CA THR A 40 -13.40 8.51 -17.70
C THR A 40 -13.96 9.14 -16.44
N ARG A 41 -14.60 8.29 -15.63
CA ARG A 41 -14.96 8.60 -14.27
C ARG A 41 -13.63 8.86 -13.61
N LYS A 42 -13.20 10.13 -13.61
CA LYS A 42 -12.05 10.61 -12.85
C LYS A 42 -12.12 9.86 -11.53
N PRO A 43 -11.06 9.19 -11.05
CA PRO A 43 -11.09 8.67 -9.71
C PRO A 43 -11.50 9.85 -8.85
N ARG A 44 -12.74 9.81 -8.33
CA ARG A 44 -13.27 10.86 -7.49
C ARG A 44 -12.36 10.74 -6.30
N ARG A 45 -11.30 11.57 -6.28
CA ARG A 45 -10.42 11.80 -5.14
C ARG A 45 -11.38 12.16 -4.03
N THR A 46 -11.83 11.14 -3.34
CA THR A 46 -12.59 11.27 -2.13
C THR A 46 -11.47 11.68 -1.21
N HIS A 47 -11.22 12.97 -1.15
CA HIS A 47 -10.85 13.54 0.11
C HIS A 47 -11.90 13.00 1.06
N ILE A 48 -11.58 11.94 1.81
CA ILE A 48 -12.37 11.52 2.95
C ILE A 48 -12.09 12.59 4.00
N ASN A 49 -12.44 13.84 3.69
CA ASN A 49 -12.72 14.79 4.71
C ASN A 49 -13.93 14.17 5.41
N ALA A 50 -13.77 13.83 6.69
CA ALA A 50 -14.86 13.42 7.53
C ALA A 50 -15.86 14.59 7.62
N GLN A 51 -16.70 14.72 6.59
CA GLN A 51 -17.77 15.69 6.50
C GLN A 51 -19.06 14.95 6.85
N SER A 52 -19.45 15.06 8.11
CA SER A 52 -20.83 14.87 8.54
C SER A 52 -21.64 16.11 8.15
N ASN A 53 -22.88 15.90 7.70
CA ASN A 53 -23.89 16.94 7.73
C ASN A 53 -24.15 17.27 9.21
N GLY A 54 -23.80 18.48 9.64
CA GLY A 54 -24.00 18.97 11.01
C GLY A 54 -22.84 18.61 11.95
N SER A 55 -22.12 19.64 12.41
CA SER A 55 -20.96 19.61 13.34
C SER A 55 -19.83 18.63 12.97
N GLY A 56 -18.77 19.16 12.35
CA GLY A 56 -17.71 18.39 11.70
C GLY A 56 -16.77 17.64 12.65
N SER A 57 -16.86 16.31 12.64
CA SER A 57 -15.77 15.33 12.49
C SER A 57 -16.44 13.95 12.37
N ALA A 58 -15.71 12.88 12.00
CA ALA A 58 -16.26 11.53 12.15
C ALA A 58 -16.68 11.35 13.61
N ASP A 59 -17.82 10.68 13.86
CA ASP A 59 -18.33 10.51 15.22
C ASP A 59 -17.24 9.87 16.10
N ALA A 60 -17.15 10.24 17.36
CA ALA A 60 -16.06 9.78 18.23
C ALA A 60 -16.02 8.24 18.30
N SER A 61 -17.20 7.62 18.24
CA SER A 61 -17.42 6.19 18.09
C SER A 61 -16.78 5.61 16.82
N ASP A 62 -17.05 6.18 15.65
CA ASP A 62 -16.48 5.78 14.36
C ASP A 62 -14.95 5.91 14.33
N ARG A 63 -14.41 6.95 14.96
CA ARG A 63 -12.96 7.15 15.08
C ARG A 63 -12.32 6.09 15.95
N LEU A 64 -12.94 5.76 17.08
CA LEU A 64 -12.49 4.68 17.96
C LEU A 64 -12.54 3.33 17.25
N ILE A 65 -13.66 2.99 16.60
CA ILE A 65 -13.81 1.73 15.85
C ILE A 65 -12.75 1.62 14.75
N SER A 66 -12.49 2.72 14.03
CA SER A 66 -11.46 2.78 12.99
C SER A 66 -10.04 2.68 13.56
N ALA A 67 -9.78 3.25 14.74
CA ALA A 67 -8.48 3.13 15.38
C ALA A 67 -8.24 1.69 15.86
N VAL A 68 -9.26 1.07 16.47
CA VAL A 68 -9.22 -0.30 16.98
C VAL A 68 -9.02 -1.31 15.84
N CYS A 69 -9.53 -1.07 14.63
CA CYS A 69 -9.36 -2.03 13.54
C CYS A 69 -7.90 -2.23 13.12
N TYR A 70 -7.00 -1.27 13.36
CA TYR A 70 -5.56 -1.45 13.08
C TYR A 70 -4.85 -2.32 14.12
N PHE A 71 -5.44 -2.54 15.29
CA PHE A 71 -4.90 -3.51 16.27
C PHE A 71 -5.04 -4.94 15.78
N TYR A 72 -6.05 -5.23 14.95
CA TYR A 72 -6.27 -6.56 14.40
C TYR A 72 -5.04 -7.11 13.63
N PRO A 73 -4.59 -6.50 12.51
CA PRO A 73 -3.44 -7.02 11.77
C PRO A 73 -2.14 -6.99 12.59
N PHE A 74 -2.04 -6.07 13.56
CA PHE A 74 -0.90 -6.04 14.49
C PHE A 74 -0.89 -7.24 15.44
N PHE A 75 -2.04 -7.61 16.01
CA PHE A 75 -2.15 -8.78 16.89
C PHE A 75 -1.97 -10.08 16.12
N ASP A 76 -2.45 -10.16 14.88
CA ASP A 76 -2.22 -11.35 14.08
C ASP A 76 -0.73 -11.53 13.75
N GLY A 77 -0.08 -10.46 13.31
CA GLY A 77 1.35 -10.47 12.98
C GLY A 77 2.32 -10.30 14.15
N ILE A 78 1.87 -10.34 15.41
CA ILE A 78 2.75 -10.15 16.58
C ILE A 78 3.88 -11.18 16.64
N GLN A 79 3.67 -12.37 16.07
CA GLN A 79 4.66 -13.45 16.03
C GLN A 79 5.95 -13.08 15.29
N TYR A 80 5.86 -12.20 14.28
CA TYR A 80 7.03 -11.71 13.54
C TYR A 80 7.92 -10.80 14.42
N GLY A 81 7.39 -10.29 15.53
CA GLY A 81 8.13 -9.47 16.47
C GLY A 81 9.10 -10.23 17.38
N LYS A 82 9.17 -11.57 17.33
CA LYS A 82 9.96 -12.39 18.27
C LYS A 82 11.41 -11.92 18.41
N TYR A 83 12.06 -11.59 17.31
CA TYR A 83 13.45 -11.10 17.31
C TYR A 83 13.53 -9.66 17.84
N VAL A 84 12.70 -8.75 17.34
CA VAL A 84 12.73 -7.34 17.75
C VAL A 84 12.37 -7.16 19.24
N ILE A 85 11.35 -7.86 19.71
CA ILE A 85 10.86 -7.75 21.10
C ILE A 85 11.88 -8.30 22.10
N THR A 86 12.58 -9.38 21.76
CA THR A 86 13.60 -9.98 22.64
C THR A 86 14.92 -9.20 22.65
N GLN A 87 15.28 -8.58 21.53
CA GLN A 87 16.54 -7.84 21.38
C GLN A 87 16.45 -6.40 21.91
N PHE A 88 15.27 -5.77 21.85
CA PHE A 88 15.08 -4.37 22.23
C PHE A 88 14.14 -4.21 23.44
N THR A 89 14.70 -3.91 24.61
CA THR A 89 13.94 -3.66 25.85
C THR A 89 12.82 -2.62 25.72
N PRO A 90 12.99 -1.50 24.99
CA PRO A 90 11.89 -0.53 24.81
C PRO A 90 10.69 -1.12 24.07
N MET A 91 10.92 -2.02 23.11
CA MET A 91 9.84 -2.69 22.38
C MET A 91 9.10 -3.65 23.29
N GLN A 92 9.81 -4.37 24.15
CA GLN A 92 9.19 -5.22 25.16
C GLN A 92 8.28 -4.43 26.11
N ALA A 93 8.74 -3.28 26.60
CA ALA A 93 7.94 -2.40 27.46
C ALA A 93 6.68 -1.87 26.74
N LEU A 94 6.76 -1.57 25.45
CA LEU A 94 5.62 -1.14 24.64
C LEU A 94 4.57 -2.25 24.46
N ILE A 95 5.01 -3.50 24.26
CA ILE A 95 4.11 -4.64 24.03
C ILE A 95 3.54 -5.20 25.32
N GLN A 96 4.26 -5.08 26.45
CA GLN A 96 3.83 -5.61 27.75
C GLN A 96 2.36 -5.31 28.11
N PRO A 97 1.84 -4.06 28.03
CA PRO A 97 0.44 -3.76 28.35
C PRO A 97 -0.55 -4.41 27.37
N LEU A 98 -0.13 -4.76 26.15
CA LEU A 98 -0.97 -5.39 25.13
C LEU A 98 -1.00 -6.93 25.29
N VAL A 99 -0.08 -7.53 26.06
CA VAL A 99 0.05 -8.99 26.22
C VAL A 99 -1.25 -9.70 26.66
N PRO A 100 -2.05 -9.17 27.61
CA PRO A 100 -3.32 -9.81 27.96
C PRO A 100 -4.29 -9.88 26.77
N ALA A 101 -4.41 -8.79 26.02
CA ALA A 101 -5.27 -8.73 24.84
C ALA A 101 -4.79 -9.67 23.73
N ILE A 102 -3.47 -9.72 23.49
CA ILE A 102 -2.84 -10.62 22.52
C ILE A 102 -3.11 -12.09 22.89
N ARG A 103 -3.02 -12.46 24.18
CA ARG A 103 -3.31 -13.82 24.63
C ARG A 103 -4.76 -14.22 24.38
N VAL A 104 -5.71 -13.33 24.67
CA VAL A 104 -7.13 -13.56 24.39
C VAL A 104 -7.34 -13.70 22.88
N PHE A 105 -6.75 -12.82 22.08
CA PHE A 105 -6.84 -12.88 20.62
C PHE A 105 -6.32 -14.21 20.07
N LYS A 106 -5.12 -14.63 20.47
CA LYS A 106 -4.49 -15.88 19.99
C LYS A 106 -5.12 -17.16 20.55
N SER A 107 -5.96 -17.07 21.58
CA SER A 107 -6.64 -18.25 22.16
C SER A 107 -7.70 -18.87 21.23
N PHE A 108 -8.13 -18.15 20.20
CA PHE A 108 -9.06 -18.67 19.20
C PHE A 108 -8.33 -19.52 18.14
N PRO A 109 -8.79 -20.73 17.80
CA PRO A 109 -8.05 -21.65 16.92
C PRO A 109 -8.10 -21.33 15.41
N PHE A 110 -8.73 -20.23 14.97
CA PHE A 110 -8.99 -19.94 13.55
C PHE A 110 -8.43 -18.59 13.05
N ASN A 111 -7.24 -18.23 13.54
CA ASN A 111 -6.85 -16.83 13.84
C ASN A 111 -6.76 -15.79 12.71
N GLY A 112 -6.26 -16.12 11.52
CA GLY A 112 -6.17 -15.11 10.45
C GLY A 112 -7.41 -15.10 9.55
N PHE A 113 -7.70 -16.26 8.95
CA PHE A 113 -8.68 -16.33 7.86
C PHE A 113 -10.12 -15.99 8.31
N LEU A 114 -10.59 -16.57 9.41
CA LEU A 114 -11.96 -16.34 9.85
C LEU A 114 -12.16 -14.91 10.38
N VAL A 115 -11.12 -14.31 10.97
CA VAL A 115 -11.24 -12.98 11.55
C VAL A 115 -11.28 -11.92 10.46
N PHE A 116 -10.45 -11.99 9.41
CA PHE A 116 -10.60 -11.06 8.28
C PHE A 116 -11.95 -11.20 7.61
N LEU A 117 -12.44 -12.44 7.46
CA LEU A 117 -13.72 -12.72 6.81
C LEU A 117 -14.87 -12.12 7.63
N THR A 118 -14.80 -12.28 8.95
CA THR A 118 -15.74 -11.68 9.90
C THR A 118 -15.69 -10.16 9.82
N LEU A 119 -14.50 -9.54 9.88
CA LEU A 119 -14.35 -8.09 9.73
C LEU A 119 -14.93 -7.58 8.41
N TYR A 120 -14.69 -8.31 7.32
CA TYR A 120 -15.20 -7.96 6.00
C TYR A 120 -16.72 -7.98 5.94
N PHE A 121 -17.37 -9.06 6.38
CA PHE A 121 -18.83 -9.16 6.33
C PHE A 121 -19.52 -8.27 7.37
N VAL A 122 -19.03 -8.25 8.60
CA VAL A 122 -19.65 -7.53 9.72
C VAL A 122 -19.50 -6.03 9.56
N VAL A 123 -18.31 -5.55 9.17
CA VAL A 123 -18.02 -4.11 9.13
C VAL A 123 -18.10 -3.58 7.70
N VAL A 124 -17.36 -4.17 6.76
CA VAL A 124 -17.20 -3.58 5.43
C VAL A 124 -18.45 -3.71 4.56
N ARG A 125 -19.14 -4.85 4.64
CA ARG A 125 -20.36 -5.09 3.87
C ARG A 125 -21.59 -4.44 4.48
N ASN A 126 -21.58 -4.26 5.79
CA ASN A 126 -22.68 -3.64 6.53
C ASN A 126 -22.76 -2.13 6.24
N ARG A 127 -23.92 -1.68 5.73
CA ARG A 127 -24.14 -0.26 5.39
C ARG A 127 -24.48 0.62 6.59
N ASN A 128 -24.72 0.02 7.75
CA ASN A 128 -24.91 0.77 8.99
C ASN A 128 -23.63 1.48 9.44
N PHE A 129 -22.46 0.92 9.11
CA PHE A 129 -21.18 1.60 9.35
C PHE A 129 -20.93 2.69 8.32
N THR A 130 -20.35 3.80 8.78
CA THR A 130 -20.02 4.91 7.90
C THR A 130 -18.94 4.54 6.90
N ARG A 131 -18.87 5.28 5.79
CA ARG A 131 -17.86 5.07 4.75
C ARG A 131 -16.43 5.16 5.33
N TYR A 132 -16.24 6.00 6.34
CA TYR A 132 -14.96 6.20 7.01
C TYR A 132 -14.47 4.93 7.71
N VAL A 133 -15.31 4.33 8.55
CA VAL A 133 -15.00 3.06 9.23
C VAL A 133 -14.70 1.98 8.20
N ARG A 134 -15.57 1.82 7.21
CA ARG A 134 -15.43 0.80 6.17
C ARG A 134 -14.14 0.94 5.36
N PHE A 135 -13.67 2.17 5.14
CA PHE A 135 -12.40 2.43 4.46
C PHE A 135 -11.19 2.03 5.32
N ASN A 136 -11.14 2.46 6.59
CA ASN A 136 -10.04 2.09 7.49
C ASN A 136 -10.00 0.57 7.74
N THR A 137 -11.18 -0.05 7.92
CA THR A 137 -11.26 -1.51 8.07
C THR A 137 -10.77 -2.25 6.83
N MET A 138 -11.06 -1.73 5.62
CA MET A 138 -10.49 -2.33 4.40
C MET A 138 -8.97 -2.26 4.36
N GLN A 139 -8.37 -1.15 4.81
CA GLN A 139 -6.91 -1.06 4.90
C GLN A 139 -6.34 -2.06 5.91
N ALA A 140 -6.97 -2.23 7.07
CA ALA A 140 -6.59 -3.23 8.05
C ALA A 140 -6.71 -4.68 7.53
N ILE A 141 -7.78 -4.99 6.80
CA ILE A 141 -7.96 -6.30 6.15
C ILE A 141 -6.87 -6.55 5.10
N VAL A 142 -6.50 -5.54 4.31
CA VAL A 142 -5.43 -5.69 3.32
C VAL A 142 -4.09 -5.97 4.00
N LEU A 143 -3.79 -5.32 5.12
CA LEU A 143 -2.58 -5.60 5.90
C LEU A 143 -2.56 -7.03 6.41
N ASP A 144 -3.69 -7.52 6.91
CA ASP A 144 -3.83 -8.89 7.38
C ASP A 144 -3.63 -9.93 6.27
N VAL A 145 -4.24 -9.71 5.10
CA VAL A 145 -4.03 -10.57 3.92
C VAL A 145 -2.57 -10.54 3.46
N LEU A 146 -1.87 -9.41 3.60
CA LEU A 146 -0.45 -9.33 3.27
C LEU A 146 0.43 -10.16 4.22
N LEU A 147 -0.03 -10.50 5.42
CA LEU A 147 0.69 -11.38 6.35
C LEU A 147 0.67 -12.86 5.94
N ILE A 148 -0.23 -13.24 5.02
CA ILE A 148 -0.22 -14.58 4.44
C ILE A 148 1.12 -14.85 3.72
N PHE A 149 1.73 -13.84 3.09
CA PHE A 149 3.00 -14.03 2.37
C PHE A 149 4.17 -14.42 3.27
N PRO A 150 4.52 -13.66 4.34
CA PRO A 150 5.59 -14.06 5.25
C PRO A 150 5.26 -15.36 6.01
N ASP A 151 4.00 -15.61 6.38
CA ASP A 151 3.59 -16.88 6.99
C ASP A 151 3.85 -18.08 6.06
N LEU A 152 3.48 -17.98 4.78
CA LEU A 152 3.76 -19.03 3.79
C LEU A 152 5.26 -19.21 3.56
N LEU A 153 6.03 -18.12 3.58
CA LEU A 153 7.48 -18.19 3.41
C LEU A 153 8.13 -18.89 4.61
N GLU A 154 7.77 -18.55 5.84
CA GLU A 154 8.30 -19.17 7.07
C GLU A 154 7.93 -20.67 7.15
N ARG A 155 6.73 -21.04 6.70
CA ARG A 155 6.31 -22.46 6.65
C ARG A 155 7.02 -23.25 5.55
N SER A 156 7.29 -22.62 4.41
CA SER A 156 7.95 -23.27 3.26
C SER A 156 9.46 -23.37 3.46
N PHE A 157 10.04 -22.30 3.99
CA PHE A 157 11.45 -22.20 4.30
C PHE A 157 11.57 -22.14 5.82
N ASN A 158 11.88 -23.29 6.45
CA ASN A 158 12.21 -23.36 7.88
C ASN A 158 13.71 -23.69 8.08
N PRO A 159 14.62 -22.78 7.69
CA PRO A 159 16.05 -22.94 7.87
C PRO A 159 16.39 -22.94 9.37
N ARG A 160 17.04 -24.01 9.82
CA ARG A 160 17.49 -24.17 11.21
C ARG A 160 18.84 -23.51 11.51
N GLY A 161 19.45 -22.85 10.53
CA GLY A 161 20.73 -22.15 10.67
C GLY A 161 21.28 -21.59 9.36
N GLY A 162 22.38 -20.83 9.49
CA GLY A 162 23.07 -20.19 8.37
C GLY A 162 22.34 -18.99 7.79
N TRP A 163 22.75 -18.58 6.58
CA TRP A 163 22.22 -17.40 5.87
C TRP A 163 20.70 -17.37 5.71
N GLY A 164 20.04 -18.54 5.64
CA GLY A 164 18.58 -18.61 5.55
C GLY A 164 17.89 -18.15 6.83
N LEU A 165 18.47 -18.44 8.01
CA LEU A 165 17.94 -17.99 9.29
C LEU A 165 18.09 -16.48 9.43
N ASP A 166 19.25 -15.93 9.04
CA ASP A 166 19.50 -14.48 9.07
C ASP A 166 18.51 -13.73 8.18
N LEU A 167 18.20 -14.26 6.99
CA LEU A 167 17.23 -13.67 6.09
C LEU A 167 15.81 -13.69 6.66
N LEU A 168 15.39 -14.79 7.30
CA LEU A 168 14.10 -14.85 7.99
C LEU A 168 14.04 -13.89 9.18
N MET A 169 15.12 -13.75 9.93
CA MET A 169 15.19 -12.80 11.04
C MET A 169 14.99 -11.36 10.56
N ILE A 170 15.62 -10.99 9.44
CA ILE A 170 15.43 -9.68 8.81
C ILE A 170 13.99 -9.51 8.32
N LEU A 171 13.42 -10.52 7.67
CA LEU A 171 12.04 -10.49 7.18
C LEU A 171 11.04 -10.31 8.32
N ASP A 172 11.09 -11.18 9.33
CA ASP A 172 10.22 -11.14 10.51
C ASP A 172 10.29 -9.76 11.18
N SER A 173 11.52 -9.27 11.41
CA SER A 173 11.74 -7.95 12.01
C SER A 173 11.16 -6.81 11.16
N THR A 174 11.30 -6.89 9.84
CA THR A 174 10.78 -5.87 8.91
C THR A 174 9.26 -5.87 8.88
N VAL A 175 8.64 -7.06 8.83
CA VAL A 175 7.18 -7.21 8.88
C VAL A 175 6.62 -6.66 10.19
N PHE A 176 7.26 -6.98 11.32
CA PHE A 176 6.85 -6.47 12.62
C PHE A 176 6.93 -4.94 12.70
N LEU A 177 8.05 -4.34 12.27
CA LEU A 177 8.20 -2.89 12.27
C LEU A 177 7.18 -2.21 11.34
N PHE A 178 6.91 -2.80 10.18
CA PHE A 178 5.88 -2.31 9.26
C PHE A 178 4.48 -2.33 9.91
N LEU A 179 4.12 -3.43 10.59
CA LEU A 179 2.85 -3.52 11.32
C LEU A 179 2.78 -2.53 12.47
N LEU A 180 3.87 -2.33 13.22
CA LEU A 180 3.93 -1.37 14.32
C LEU A 180 3.74 0.07 13.81
N VAL A 181 4.43 0.44 12.73
CA VAL A 181 4.25 1.74 12.08
C VAL A 181 2.83 1.91 11.59
N SER A 182 2.26 0.87 10.96
CA SER A 182 0.87 0.90 10.49
C SER A 182 -0.13 1.06 11.64
N LEU A 183 0.07 0.36 12.76
CA LEU A 183 -0.73 0.51 13.96
C LEU A 183 -0.68 1.95 14.49
N VAL A 184 0.53 2.47 14.75
CA VAL A 184 0.71 3.81 15.33
C VAL A 184 0.15 4.87 14.39
N TYR A 185 0.50 4.81 13.11
CA TYR A 185 0.07 5.78 12.12
C TYR A 185 -1.44 5.71 11.85
N GLY A 186 -1.98 4.50 11.63
CA GLY A 186 -3.39 4.27 11.33
C GLY A 186 -4.28 4.65 12.50
N SER A 187 -3.96 4.18 13.71
CA SER A 187 -4.72 4.52 14.92
C SER A 187 -4.65 6.02 15.24
N SER A 188 -3.45 6.62 15.20
CA SER A 188 -3.29 8.06 15.47
C SER A 188 -4.01 8.92 14.43
N SER A 189 -3.95 8.55 13.14
CA SER A 189 -4.69 9.26 12.08
C SER A 189 -6.21 9.16 12.30
N CYS A 190 -6.69 8.03 12.81
CA CYS A 190 -8.11 7.87 13.17
C CYS A 190 -8.51 8.72 14.37
N LEU A 191 -7.69 8.71 15.42
CA LEU A 191 -7.90 9.50 16.63
C LEU A 191 -7.82 11.00 16.36
N LEU A 192 -6.97 11.46 15.45
CA LEU A 192 -6.86 12.87 15.05
C LEU A 192 -7.96 13.27 14.04
N GLY A 193 -8.68 12.32 13.45
CA GLY A 193 -9.75 12.59 12.48
C GLY A 193 -9.23 13.25 11.19
N GLN A 194 -7.91 13.20 10.98
CA GLN A 194 -7.24 13.81 9.84
C GLN A 194 -6.96 12.74 8.79
N VAL A 195 -7.23 13.09 7.52
CA VAL A 195 -6.68 12.36 6.37
C VAL A 195 -5.42 13.11 5.91
N PRO A 196 -4.26 12.44 5.82
CA PRO A 196 -2.98 13.09 5.53
C PRO A 196 -3.01 13.86 4.21
N ARG A 197 -2.62 15.14 4.22
CA ARG A 197 -2.39 15.94 3.00
C ARG A 197 -0.99 16.56 3.03
N LEU A 198 -0.27 16.40 1.92
CA LEU A 198 1.02 17.05 1.67
C LEU A 198 0.82 18.55 1.35
N PRO A 199 1.45 19.46 2.10
CA PRO A 199 1.19 20.92 2.05
C PRO A 199 1.74 21.65 0.79
N ILE A 200 2.42 20.97 -0.13
CA ILE A 200 3.22 21.65 -1.17
C ILE A 200 2.39 22.12 -2.39
N VAL A 201 1.19 21.58 -2.61
CA VAL A 201 0.38 21.91 -3.80
C VAL A 201 -0.55 23.12 -3.59
N ALA A 202 -0.85 23.48 -2.34
CA ALA A 202 -1.67 24.64 -2.02
C ALA A 202 -0.95 25.95 -2.37
N GLU A 203 0.34 26.06 -2.04
CA GLU A 203 1.17 27.23 -2.35
C GLU A 203 1.37 27.46 -3.86
N ALA A 204 1.41 26.38 -4.64
CA ALA A 204 1.62 26.43 -6.08
C ALA A 204 0.38 26.94 -6.84
N ALA A 205 -0.81 26.71 -6.30
CA ALA A 205 -2.07 27.19 -6.87
C ALA A 205 -2.24 28.71 -6.68
N ASP A 206 -1.85 29.25 -5.52
CA ASP A 206 -1.94 30.69 -5.25
C ASP A 206 -1.03 31.53 -6.16
N ARG A 207 0.18 31.04 -6.46
CA ARG A 207 1.07 31.72 -7.43
C ARG A 207 0.50 31.79 -8.84
N PHE A 208 -0.35 30.85 -9.23
CA PHE A 208 -0.99 30.83 -10.55
C PHE A 208 -2.16 31.81 -10.68
N ILE A 209 -2.87 32.09 -9.58
CA ILE A 209 -3.99 33.03 -9.57
C ILE A 209 -3.46 34.47 -9.55
N THR A 210 -2.42 34.76 -8.77
CA THR A 210 -1.80 36.10 -8.71
C THR A 210 -1.17 36.53 -10.04
N ARG A 211 -0.60 35.60 -10.83
CA ARG A 211 -0.08 35.93 -12.18
C ARG A 211 -1.17 36.28 -13.21
N ARG A 212 -2.42 35.79 -13.04
CA ARG A 212 -3.52 36.15 -13.96
C ARG A 212 -4.17 37.50 -13.66
N GLY A 213 -4.00 38.03 -12.43
CA GLY A 213 -4.45 39.38 -12.08
C GLY A 213 -3.66 40.47 -12.83
N LEU A 214 -2.32 40.37 -12.80
CA LEU A 214 -1.43 41.35 -13.44
C LEU A 214 -1.58 41.44 -14.96
N SER A 215 -1.97 40.35 -15.64
CA SER A 215 -2.20 40.37 -17.09
C SER A 215 -3.51 41.07 -17.48
N LYS A 216 -4.51 41.10 -16.60
CA LYS A 216 -5.78 41.79 -16.87
C LYS A 216 -5.69 43.29 -16.63
N ASP A 217 -4.85 43.71 -15.69
CA ASP A 217 -4.66 45.14 -15.43
C ASP A 217 -3.80 45.79 -16.51
N LYS A 218 -2.78 45.11 -17.03
CA LYS A 218 -1.96 45.65 -18.15
C LYS A 218 -2.74 45.80 -19.46
N ALA A 219 -3.69 44.89 -19.74
CA ALA A 219 -4.56 44.95 -20.92
C ALA A 219 -5.72 45.96 -20.80
N ARG A 220 -5.95 46.55 -19.63
CA ARG A 220 -7.00 47.56 -19.40
C ARG A 220 -6.51 49.00 -19.63
N TRP A 221 -5.20 49.21 -19.73
CA TRP A 221 -4.56 50.52 -19.89
C TRP A 221 -3.71 50.63 -21.18
N SER A 222 -3.87 49.71 -22.13
CA SER A 222 -3.28 49.75 -23.48
C SER A 222 -4.39 49.92 -24.50
#